data_AF-A0A3C0UIQ7-F1
#
_entry.id   AF-A0A3C0UIQ7-F1
#
_cell.length_a   1.000
_cell.length_b   1.000
_cell.length_c   1.000
_cell.angle_alpha   90.00
_cell.angle_beta   90.00
_cell.angle_gamma   90.00
#
_symmetry.space_group_name_H-M   'P 1'
#
loop_
_entity.id
_entity.type
_entity.pdbx_description
1 polymer ?
#
loop_
_entity_poly.entity_id
_entity_poly.type
_entity_poly.pdbx_seq_one_letter_code
_entity_poly.pdbx_strand_id
1 'polypeptide(L)'
;MNYDNVLRFIRLCHEKYILNLSYRNFTLSTSGIVPGIDRLCKEDLPLTLAISLHAPDNTLRSKLMPINNKYSLDEVMRVADRYASHSGRRVTYE
;
A
#
# COMPACT_ATOMS: atom_id res chain seq x y z
N MET A 1 -3.58 -10.10 8.73
CA MET A 1 -3.62 -9.28 7.49
C MET A 1 -4.92 -9.58 6.77
N ASN A 2 -5.58 -8.59 6.17
CA ASN A 2 -6.94 -8.71 5.61
C ASN A 2 -7.02 -8.39 4.10
N TYR A 3 -5.98 -8.74 3.34
CA TYR A 3 -5.80 -8.27 1.96
C TYR A 3 -6.98 -8.62 1.05
N ASP A 4 -7.39 -9.90 1.02
CA ASP A 4 -8.41 -10.38 0.06
C ASP A 4 -9.78 -9.72 0.29
N ASN A 5 -10.17 -9.55 1.55
CA ASN A 5 -11.44 -8.91 1.88
C ASN A 5 -11.42 -7.41 1.56
N VAL A 6 -10.30 -6.71 1.80
CA VAL A 6 -10.16 -5.29 1.48
C VAL A 6 -10.23 -5.07 -0.03
N LEU A 7 -9.55 -5.90 -0.82
CA LEU A 7 -9.58 -5.77 -2.29
C LEU A 7 -10.95 -6.13 -2.86
N ARG A 8 -11.61 -7.15 -2.31
CA ARG A 8 -13.00 -7.48 -2.66
C ARG A 8 -13.93 -6.31 -2.37
N PHE A 9 -13.79 -5.66 -1.22
CA PHE A 9 -14.57 -4.47 -0.87
C PHE A 9 -14.35 -3.33 -1.87
N ILE A 10 -13.10 -3.01 -2.20
CA ILE A 10 -12.77 -1.94 -3.16
C ILE A 10 -13.40 -2.23 -4.53
N ARG A 11 -13.29 -3.48 -5.03
CA ARG A 11 -13.91 -3.89 -6.30
C ARG A 11 -15.43 -3.74 -6.27
N LEU A 12 -16.07 -4.18 -5.17
CA LEU A 12 -17.52 -4.02 -5.01
C LEU A 12 -17.94 -2.55 -5.01
N CYS A 13 -17.22 -1.67 -4.29
CA CYS A 13 -17.53 -0.25 -4.29
C CYS A 13 -17.30 0.43 -5.65
N HIS A 14 -16.44 -0.13 -6.50
CA HIS A 14 -16.25 0.34 -7.87
C HIS A 14 -17.43 0.01 -8.79
N GLU A 15 -18.16 -1.09 -8.53
CA GLU A 15 -19.25 -1.53 -9.38
C GLU A 15 -20.36 -0.48 -9.52
N LYS A 16 -20.86 -0.32 -10.75
CA LYS A 16 -21.89 0.68 -11.12
C LYS A 16 -23.17 0.55 -10.30
N TYR A 17 -23.53 -0.68 -9.92
CA TYR A 17 -24.75 -1.00 -9.20
C TYR A 17 -24.59 -0.93 -7.67
N ILE A 18 -23.40 -0.60 -7.16
CA ILE A 18 -23.13 -0.48 -5.73
C ILE A 18 -22.90 0.99 -5.36
N LEU A 19 -21.72 1.54 -5.65
CA LEU A 19 -21.38 2.93 -5.36
C LEU A 19 -20.77 3.67 -6.57
N ASN A 20 -20.38 2.95 -7.62
CA ASN A 20 -19.80 3.52 -8.84
C ASN A 20 -18.60 4.46 -8.57
N LEU A 21 -17.77 4.14 -7.57
CA LEU A 21 -16.62 4.96 -7.21
C LEU A 21 -15.42 4.63 -8.08
N SER A 22 -14.72 5.64 -8.59
CA SER A 22 -13.44 5.42 -9.29
C SER A 22 -12.41 4.80 -8.36
N TYR A 23 -11.62 3.83 -8.83
CA TYR A 23 -10.46 3.30 -8.10
C TYR A 23 -9.51 4.39 -7.61
N ARG A 24 -9.44 5.52 -8.33
CA ARG A 24 -8.60 6.67 -7.97
C ARG A 24 -9.05 7.38 -6.68
N ASN A 25 -10.28 7.14 -6.22
CA ASN A 25 -10.83 7.70 -5.00
C ASN A 25 -10.47 6.86 -3.76
N PHE A 26 -9.88 5.68 -3.94
CA PHE A 26 -9.46 4.83 -2.83
C PHE A 26 -7.98 5.06 -2.51
N THR A 27 -7.70 5.22 -1.22
CA THR A 27 -6.35 5.19 -0.66
C THR A 27 -6.21 3.97 0.23
N LEU A 28 -5.24 3.12 -0.07
CA LEU A 28 -4.90 1.96 0.74
C LEU A 28 -3.66 2.27 1.57
N SER A 29 -3.81 2.31 2.90
CA SER A 29 -2.69 2.51 3.83
C SER A 29 -2.14 1.18 4.34
N THR A 30 -0.82 1.08 4.49
CA THR A 30 -0.14 -0.13 4.98
C THR A 30 1.10 0.20 5.82
N SER A 31 1.41 -0.67 6.78
CA SER A 31 2.62 -0.60 7.61
C SER A 31 3.91 -1.04 6.88
N GLY A 32 3.87 -1.19 5.56
CA GLY A 32 5.02 -1.58 4.74
C GLY A 32 5.17 -3.11 4.59
N ILE A 33 4.08 -3.84 4.37
CA ILE A 33 4.16 -5.28 4.13
C ILE A 33 4.56 -5.55 2.68
N VAL A 34 5.86 -5.76 2.45
CA VAL A 34 6.47 -5.85 1.10
C VAL A 34 5.75 -6.84 0.17
N PRO A 35 5.48 -8.11 0.56
CA PRO A 35 4.76 -9.04 -0.31
C PRO A 35 3.34 -8.59 -0.66
N GLY A 36 2.70 -7.83 0.24
CA GLY A 36 1.36 -7.29 0.02
C GLY A 36 1.37 -6.17 -1.02
N ILE A 37 2.39 -5.31 -1.00
CA ILE A 37 2.54 -4.23 -1.99
C ILE A 37 2.91 -4.82 -3.35
N ASP A 38 3.81 -5.81 -3.41
CA ASP A 38 4.12 -6.52 -4.66
C ASP A 38 2.90 -7.25 -5.23
N ARG A 39 2.05 -7.82 -4.38
CA ARG A 39 0.79 -8.41 -4.80
C ARG A 39 -0.13 -7.33 -5.38
N LEU A 40 -0.23 -6.17 -4.73
CA LEU A 40 -1.03 -5.04 -5.19
C LEU A 40 -0.59 -4.51 -6.56
N CYS A 41 0.73 -4.43 -6.81
CA CYS A 41 1.26 -4.07 -8.13
C CYS A 41 0.68 -4.96 -9.23
N LYS A 42 0.56 -6.28 -8.99
CA LYS A 42 0.08 -7.24 -9.98
C LYS A 42 -1.43 -7.17 -10.25
N GLU A 43 -2.18 -6.47 -9.40
CA GLU A 43 -3.63 -6.31 -9.58
C GLU A 43 -3.96 -5.25 -10.64
N ASP A 44 -2.99 -4.42 -11.04
CA ASP A 44 -3.12 -3.35 -12.03
C ASP A 44 -4.30 -2.39 -11.76
N LEU A 45 -4.57 -2.14 -10.47
CA LEU A 45 -5.61 -1.21 -10.04
C LEU A 45 -4.98 0.17 -9.76
N PRO A 46 -5.57 1.28 -10.26
CA PRO A 46 -5.01 2.62 -10.10
C PRO A 46 -5.36 3.23 -8.72
N LEU A 47 -5.04 2.50 -7.64
CA LEU A 47 -5.27 2.91 -6.26
C LEU A 47 -4.16 3.85 -5.77
N THR A 48 -4.49 4.76 -4.86
CA THR A 48 -3.46 5.55 -4.15
C THR A 48 -2.89 4.70 -3.00
N LEU A 49 -1.56 4.63 -2.87
CA LEU A 49 -0.91 3.87 -1.80
C LEU A 49 -0.38 4.84 -0.73
N ALA A 50 -0.68 4.57 0.54
CA ALA A 50 -0.08 5.25 1.68
C ALA A 50 0.75 4.26 2.50
N ILE A 51 1.94 4.67 2.93
CA ILE A 51 2.87 3.83 3.69
C ILE A 51 3.20 4.50 5.02
N SER A 52 2.86 3.83 6.11
CA SER A 52 3.22 4.27 7.46
C SER A 52 4.70 3.93 7.73
N LEU A 53 5.55 4.96 7.69
CA LEU A 53 6.97 4.92 8.01
C LEU A 53 7.22 5.27 9.48
N HIS A 54 6.60 6.34 9.99
CA HIS A 54 6.74 6.87 11.36
C HIS A 54 8.17 7.17 11.87
N ALA A 55 9.21 6.93 11.08
CA ALA A 55 10.60 7.24 11.38
C ALA A 55 11.46 7.28 10.10
N PRO A 56 12.50 8.13 10.05
CA PRO A 56 13.38 8.25 8.88
C PRO A 56 14.52 7.22 8.83
N ASP A 57 14.78 6.49 9.92
CA ASP A 57 15.85 5.49 10.01
C ASP A 57 15.37 4.16 10.60
N ASN A 58 16.06 3.07 10.26
CA ASN A 58 15.69 1.72 10.71
C ASN A 58 15.78 1.53 12.23
N THR A 59 16.68 2.23 12.92
CA THR A 59 16.87 2.07 14.37
C THR A 59 15.67 2.61 15.14
N LEU A 60 15.19 3.80 14.79
CA LEU A 60 14.00 4.39 15.37
C LEU A 60 12.74 3.65 14.89
N ARG A 61 12.66 3.30 13.61
CA ARG A 61 11.51 2.59 13.04
C ARG A 61 11.31 1.22 13.68
N SER A 62 12.37 0.46 13.93
CA SER A 62 12.27 -0.84 14.62
C SER A 62 11.79 -0.72 16.07
N LYS A 63 12.04 0.40 16.75
CA LYS A 63 11.52 0.67 18.10
C LYS A 63 10.03 0.99 18.09
N LEU A 64 9.58 1.80 17.13
CA LEU A 64 8.18 2.24 17.01
C LEU A 64 7.28 1.21 16.32
N MET A 65 7.82 0.54 15.30
CA MET A 65 7.12 -0.38 14.41
C MET A 65 7.93 -1.68 14.28
N PRO A 66 7.68 -2.70 15.13
CA PRO A 66 8.42 -3.97 15.11
C PRO A 66 8.41 -4.69 13.75
N ILE A 67 7.45 -4.37 12.88
CA ILE A 67 7.39 -4.87 11.51
C ILE A 67 8.63 -4.51 10.68
N ASN A 68 9.35 -3.44 11.04
CA ASN A 68 10.59 -3.04 10.38
C ASN A 68 11.70 -4.09 10.51
N ASN A 69 11.66 -4.93 11.56
CA ASN A 69 12.59 -6.04 11.72
C ASN A 69 12.38 -7.15 10.67
N LYS A 70 11.18 -7.21 10.06
CA LYS A 70 10.86 -8.14 8.99
C LYS A 70 11.00 -7.52 7.60
N TYR A 71 10.64 -6.24 7.48
CA TYR A 71 10.73 -5.48 6.24
C TYR A 71 11.37 -4.14 6.52
N SER A 72 12.65 -4.01 6.16
CA SER A 72 13.43 -2.80 6.39
C SER A 72 12.86 -1.59 5.65
N LEU A 73 13.23 -0.38 6.07
CA LEU A 73 12.85 0.86 5.41
C LEU A 73 13.21 0.84 3.92
N ASP A 74 14.42 0.37 3.58
CA ASP A 74 14.91 0.32 2.19
C ASP A 74 14.08 -0.63 1.31
N GLU A 75 13.67 -1.78 1.84
CA GLU A 75 12.82 -2.72 1.12
C GLU A 75 11.43 -2.14 0.86
N VAL A 76 10.88 -1.44 1.86
CA VAL A 76 9.57 -0.78 1.78
C VAL A 76 9.60 0.35 0.76
N MET A 77 10.62 1.21 0.79
CA MET A 77 10.80 2.29 -0.20
C MET A 77 10.98 1.72 -1.61
N ARG A 78 11.77 0.65 -1.77
CA ARG A 78 11.99 0.04 -3.09
C ARG A 78 10.70 -0.51 -3.69
N VAL A 79 9.83 -1.15 -2.91
CA VAL A 79 8.55 -1.64 -3.42
C VAL A 79 7.55 -0.51 -3.65
N ALA A 80 7.61 0.55 -2.84
CA ALA A 80 6.81 1.76 -3.05
C ALA A 80 7.12 2.42 -4.39
N ASP A 81 8.40 2.58 -4.72
CA ASP A 81 8.84 3.16 -5.99
C ASP A 81 8.44 2.28 -7.19
N ARG A 82 8.52 0.95 -7.04
CA ARG A 82 7.99 0.02 -8.05
C ARG A 82 6.50 0.20 -8.25
N TYR A 83 5.72 0.30 -7.17
CA TYR A 83 4.27 0.52 -7.25
C TYR A 83 3.94 1.84 -7.94
N ALA A 84 4.64 2.92 -7.58
CA ALA A 84 4.44 4.23 -8.18
C ALA A 84 4.73 4.22 -9.69
N SER A 85 5.86 3.58 -10.07
CA SER A 85 6.28 3.47 -11.46
C SER A 85 5.33 2.61 -12.30
N HIS A 86 4.82 1.51 -11.72
CA HIS A 86 3.92 0.58 -12.41
C HIS A 86 2.51 1.14 -12.57
N SER A 87 1.93 1.64 -11.48
CA SER A 87 0.53 2.12 -11.47
C SER A 87 0.36 3.55 -12.01
N GLY A 88 1.44 4.32 -12.10
CA GLY A 88 1.41 5.76 -12.37
C GLY A 88 0.72 6.56 -11.26
N ARG A 89 0.50 5.96 -10.08
CA ARG A 89 -0.16 6.59 -8.93
C ARG A 89 0.87 7.12 -7.94
N ARG A 90 0.49 8.19 -7.24
CA ARG A 90 1.31 8.74 -6.15
C ARG A 90 1.33 7.76 -4.97
N VAL A 91 2.49 7.68 -4.34
CA VAL A 91 2.66 7.08 -3.01
C VAL A 91 2.80 8.20 -1.98
N THR A 92 2.08 8.08 -0.87
CA THR A 92 2.19 8.97 0.29
C THR A 92 2.88 8.25 1.43
N TYR A 93 3.69 8.97 2.20
CA TYR A 93 4.39 8.44 3.38
C TYR A 93 3.86 9.14 4.63
N GLU A 94 3.60 8.37 5.69
CA GLU A 94 2.97 8.81 6.96
C GLU A 94 3.76 8.37 8.21
#